data_AF-A0A8T4JWF3-F1
#
_entry.id   AF-A0A8T4JWF3-F1
#
_cell.length_a   1.000
_cell.length_b   1.000
_cell.length_c   1.000
_cell.angle_alpha   90.00
_cell.angle_beta   90.00
_cell.angle_gamma   90.00
#
_symmetry.space_group_name_H-M   'P 1'
#
loop_
_entity.id
_entity.type
_entity.pdbx_description
1 polymer ?
#
loop_
_entity_poly.entity_id
_entity_poly.type
_entity_poly.pdbx_seq_one_letter_code
_entity_poly.pdbx_strand_id
1 'polypeptide(L)'
;MVLSTDNAKERRFVEYCYRTTNTTINPIVDWTNKDVWEFLHHYGCESNPLYQCGNNRIGCIGCPLAGEKQMKADFVRYPKYKEAYIRAFDRMLEKRKADGLKSDRKNWIDGEHVMRWWVGDDPNQITINDYLKMIREVDDD
;
A
#
# COMPACT_ATOMS: atom_id res chain seq x y z
N MET A 1 -19.96 9.62 21.19
CA MET A 1 -18.63 9.01 20.95
C MET A 1 -18.60 8.52 19.51
N VAL A 2 -17.80 9.13 18.63
CA VAL A 2 -17.65 8.67 17.25
C VAL A 2 -16.58 7.57 17.27
N LEU A 3 -17.01 6.31 17.28
CA LEU A 3 -16.14 5.14 17.19
C LEU A 3 -15.74 4.94 15.71
N SER A 4 -14.95 5.88 15.18
CA SER A 4 -14.31 5.76 13.86
C SER A 4 -12.84 5.39 14.01
N THR A 5 -12.55 4.49 14.96
CA THR A 5 -11.22 3.96 15.18
C THR A 5 -11.21 2.52 14.72
N ASP A 6 -11.00 2.32 13.42
CA ASP A 6 -10.71 0.99 12.87
C ASP A 6 -9.38 0.51 13.49
N ASN A 7 -9.42 -0.63 14.17
CA ASN A 7 -8.27 -1.29 14.85
C ASN A 7 -7.85 -0.75 16.23
N ALA A 8 -8.76 -0.12 16.98
CA ALA A 8 -8.49 0.23 18.38
C ALA A 8 -8.55 -1.00 19.30
N LYS A 9 -7.82 -1.00 20.43
CA LYS A 9 -7.93 -2.09 21.43
C LYS A 9 -9.27 -2.06 22.17
N GLU A 10 -9.96 -0.94 22.09
CA GLU A 10 -11.23 -0.64 22.74
C GLU A 10 -12.44 -1.14 21.92
N ARG A 11 -12.20 -1.83 20.78
CA ARG A 11 -13.25 -2.41 19.94
C ARG A 11 -14.06 -3.43 20.74
N ARG A 12 -15.38 -3.40 20.58
CA ARG A 12 -16.32 -4.27 21.30
C ARG A 12 -17.07 -5.20 20.35
N PHE A 13 -17.57 -6.31 20.88
CA PHE A 13 -18.39 -7.25 20.10
C PHE A 13 -19.64 -6.56 19.52
N VAL A 14 -20.30 -5.68 20.29
CA VAL A 14 -21.35 -4.79 19.77
C VAL A 14 -20.94 -3.34 20.00
N GLU A 15 -21.05 -2.53 18.96
CA GLU A 15 -20.83 -1.09 19.01
C GLU A 15 -22.05 -0.36 18.44
N TYR A 16 -22.56 0.60 19.21
CA TYR A 16 -23.68 1.44 18.80
C TYR A 16 -23.19 2.86 18.52
N CYS A 17 -23.42 3.34 17.30
CA CYS A 17 -23.15 4.72 16.92
C CYS A 17 -24.39 5.59 17.14
N TYR A 18 -24.44 6.30 18.26
CA TYR A 18 -25.51 7.24 18.59
C TYR A 18 -25.75 8.33 17.53
N ARG A 19 -24.74 8.67 16.72
CA ARG A 19 -24.85 9.72 15.69
C ARG A 19 -25.52 9.22 14.40
N THR A 20 -25.24 7.98 13.99
CA THR A 20 -25.73 7.41 12.72
C THR A 20 -26.77 6.32 12.94
N THR A 21 -27.18 6.09 14.20
CA THR A 21 -28.11 5.00 14.59
C THR A 21 -27.68 3.60 14.13
N ASN A 22 -26.41 3.44 13.74
CA ASN A 22 -25.88 2.20 13.20
C ASN A 22 -25.34 1.33 14.34
N THR A 23 -25.59 0.02 14.23
CA THR A 23 -25.07 -1.00 15.13
C THR A 23 -24.08 -1.88 14.38
N THR A 24 -22.82 -1.86 14.80
CA THR A 24 -21.77 -2.71 14.26
C THR A 24 -21.58 -3.91 15.19
N ILE A 25 -21.52 -5.11 14.64
CA ILE A 25 -21.21 -6.35 15.36
C ILE A 25 -19.86 -6.85 14.86
N ASN A 26 -18.93 -7.16 15.77
CA ASN A 26 -17.58 -7.65 15.49
C ASN A 26 -17.39 -9.06 16.09
N PRO A 27 -17.86 -10.14 15.44
CA PRO A 27 -17.98 -11.46 16.05
C PRO A 27 -16.67 -12.14 16.47
N ILE A 28 -15.56 -11.71 15.89
CA ILE A 28 -14.22 -12.28 16.10
C ILE A 28 -13.23 -11.23 16.61
N VAL A 29 -13.73 -10.20 17.31
CA VAL A 29 -12.92 -9.04 17.75
C VAL A 29 -11.81 -9.41 18.72
N ASP A 30 -12.02 -10.45 19.51
CA ASP A 30 -11.12 -10.99 20.52
C ASP A 30 -10.32 -12.21 20.03
N TRP A 31 -10.51 -12.61 18.77
CA TRP A 31 -9.80 -13.75 18.20
C TRP A 31 -8.34 -13.41 17.91
N THR A 32 -7.46 -14.34 18.25
CA THR A 32 -6.08 -14.33 17.80
C THR A 32 -5.96 -14.94 16.40
N ASN A 33 -4.80 -14.75 15.76
CA ASN A 33 -4.51 -15.44 14.50
C ASN A 33 -4.62 -16.97 14.64
N LYS A 34 -4.27 -17.51 15.81
CA LYS A 34 -4.34 -18.95 16.08
C LYS A 34 -5.81 -19.42 16.08
N ASP A 35 -6.70 -18.69 16.75
CA ASP A 35 -8.12 -19.04 16.83
C ASP A 35 -8.75 -19.07 15.42
N VAL A 36 -8.40 -18.11 14.56
CA VAL A 36 -8.83 -18.08 13.16
C VAL A 36 -8.38 -19.34 12.40
N TRP A 37 -7.11 -19.71 12.51
CA TRP A 37 -6.56 -20.87 11.79
C TRP A 37 -7.11 -22.20 12.32
N GLU A 38 -7.23 -22.36 13.64
CA GLU A 38 -7.82 -23.56 14.25
C GLU A 38 -9.29 -23.73 13.84
N PHE A 39 -10.06 -22.64 13.80
CA PHE A 39 -11.44 -22.65 13.32
C PHE A 39 -11.52 -23.10 11.85
N LEU A 40 -10.74 -22.49 10.95
CA LEU A 40 -10.74 -22.87 9.53
C LEU A 40 -10.35 -24.34 9.33
N HIS A 41 -9.35 -24.82 10.07
CA HIS A 41 -8.91 -26.22 9.98
C HIS A 41 -9.97 -27.19 10.52
N HIS A 42 -10.60 -26.87 11.65
CA HIS A 42 -11.64 -27.71 12.25
C HIS A 42 -12.81 -27.96 11.30
N TYR A 43 -13.24 -26.92 10.57
CA TYR A 43 -14.34 -27.01 9.60
C TYR A 43 -13.89 -27.38 8.18
N GLY A 44 -12.61 -27.64 7.95
CA GLY A 44 -12.07 -28.00 6.63
C GLY A 44 -12.20 -26.88 5.60
N CYS A 45 -12.19 -25.62 6.02
CA CYS A 45 -12.26 -24.48 5.12
C CYS A 45 -10.92 -24.25 4.41
N GLU A 46 -10.95 -24.18 3.08
CA GLU A 46 -9.78 -23.77 2.31
C GLU A 46 -9.52 -22.27 2.49
N SER A 47 -8.29 -21.92 2.86
CA SER A 47 -7.86 -20.53 2.96
C SER A 47 -7.35 -20.01 1.61
N ASN A 48 -7.27 -18.68 1.46
CA ASN A 48 -6.69 -18.09 0.26
C ASN A 48 -5.25 -18.63 0.05
N PRO A 49 -4.93 -19.18 -1.14
CA PRO A 49 -3.61 -19.78 -1.40
C PRO A 49 -2.43 -18.84 -1.16
N LEU A 50 -2.63 -17.51 -1.25
CA LEU A 50 -1.56 -16.55 -0.99
C LEU A 50 -1.07 -16.56 0.48
N TYR A 51 -1.85 -17.07 1.43
CA TYR A 51 -1.36 -17.31 2.80
C TYR A 51 -0.29 -18.39 2.85
N GLN A 52 -0.34 -19.36 1.93
CA GLN A 52 0.68 -20.41 1.80
C GLN A 52 1.96 -19.90 1.11
N CYS A 53 1.89 -18.75 0.45
CA CYS A 53 3.04 -18.08 -0.17
C CYS A 53 3.81 -17.15 0.79
N GLY A 54 3.64 -17.33 2.10
CA GLY A 54 4.33 -16.56 3.15
C GLY A 54 3.74 -15.17 3.43
N ASN A 55 2.57 -14.84 2.86
CA ASN A 55 1.87 -13.59 3.19
C ASN A 55 1.04 -13.78 4.46
N ASN A 56 1.12 -12.85 5.41
CA ASN A 56 0.29 -12.84 6.62
C ASN A 56 -0.93 -11.91 6.50
N ARG A 57 -0.96 -11.05 5.47
CA ARG A 57 -2.07 -10.17 5.11
C ARG A 57 -2.21 -10.16 3.60
N ILE A 58 -3.44 -10.27 3.12
CA ILE A 58 -3.75 -10.19 1.69
C ILE A 58 -4.58 -8.94 1.46
N GLY A 59 -4.17 -8.14 0.48
CA GLY A 59 -4.82 -6.87 0.16
C GLY A 59 -4.40 -6.38 -1.22
N CYS A 60 -4.47 -5.07 -1.42
CA CYS A 60 -4.05 -4.44 -2.66
C CYS A 60 -2.52 -4.51 -2.83
N ILE A 61 -2.05 -4.70 -4.06
CA ILE A 61 -0.63 -4.59 -4.43
C ILE A 61 -0.20 -3.13 -4.24
N GLY A 62 0.86 -2.92 -3.44
CA GLY A 62 1.37 -1.57 -3.16
C GLY A 62 0.51 -0.76 -2.19
N CYS A 63 -0.25 -1.42 -1.31
CA CYS A 63 -1.12 -0.76 -0.35
C CYS A 63 -0.33 0.11 0.65
N PRO A 64 -0.65 1.41 0.81
CA PRO A 64 0.03 2.28 1.77
C PRO A 64 -0.19 1.83 3.23
N LEU A 65 -1.29 1.12 3.50
CA LEU A 65 -1.59 0.55 4.82
C LEU A 65 -0.81 -0.73 5.14
N ALA A 66 -0.07 -1.29 4.17
CA ALA A 66 0.80 -2.45 4.40
C ALA A 66 2.21 -2.04 4.86
N GLY A 67 2.54 -0.75 4.79
CA GLY A 67 3.86 -0.20 5.13
C GLY A 67 4.88 -0.36 4.01
N GLU A 68 5.96 0.44 4.10
CA GLU A 68 6.97 0.59 3.05
C GLU A 68 7.62 -0.73 2.63
N LYS A 69 7.97 -1.58 3.62
CA LYS A 69 8.62 -2.88 3.35
C LYS A 69 7.76 -3.78 2.47
N GLN A 70 6.47 -3.88 2.77
CA GLN A 70 5.56 -4.72 1.99
C GLN A 70 5.30 -4.10 0.61
N MET A 71 5.14 -2.78 0.53
CA MET A 71 4.97 -2.09 -0.76
C MET A 71 6.17 -2.33 -1.69
N LYS A 72 7.40 -2.22 -1.19
CA LYS A 72 8.62 -2.50 -1.97
C LYS A 72 8.65 -3.96 -2.43
N ALA A 73 8.33 -4.91 -1.55
CA ALA A 73 8.27 -6.33 -1.90
C ALA A 73 7.20 -6.61 -2.97
N ASP A 74 6.03 -5.99 -2.87
CA ASP A 74 4.95 -6.09 -3.84
C ASP A 74 5.39 -5.60 -5.23
N PHE A 75 6.04 -4.44 -5.31
CA PHE A 75 6.48 -3.87 -6.59
C PHE A 75 7.68 -4.60 -7.22
N VAL A 76 8.50 -5.28 -6.41
CA VAL A 76 9.51 -6.22 -6.92
C VAL A 76 8.84 -7.47 -7.48
N ARG A 77 7.86 -8.02 -6.77
CA ARG A 77 7.13 -9.24 -7.18
C ARG A 77 6.23 -8.99 -8.40
N TYR A 78 5.65 -7.79 -8.50
CA TYR A 78 4.65 -7.42 -9.49
C TYR A 78 5.04 -6.12 -10.25
N PRO A 79 6.10 -6.17 -11.09
CA PRO A 79 6.67 -4.97 -11.72
C PRO A 79 5.70 -4.25 -12.66
N LYS A 80 4.82 -4.97 -13.36
CA LYS A 80 3.78 -4.36 -14.22
C LYS A 80 2.82 -3.46 -13.45
N TYR A 81 2.55 -3.78 -12.19
CA TYR A 81 1.75 -2.91 -11.33
C TYR A 81 2.56 -1.68 -10.92
N LYS A 82 3.86 -1.82 -10.60
CA LYS A 82 4.76 -0.67 -10.38
C LYS A 82 4.67 0.32 -11.53
N GLU A 83 4.84 -0.17 -12.76
CA GLU A 83 4.75 0.64 -13.99
C GLU A 83 3.38 1.32 -14.15
N ALA A 84 2.29 0.63 -13.81
CA ALA A 84 0.95 1.21 -13.88
C ALA A 84 0.75 2.35 -12.88
N TYR A 85 1.30 2.22 -11.66
CA TYR A 85 1.32 3.31 -10.67
C TYR A 85 2.13 4.50 -11.18
N ILE A 86 3.33 4.27 -11.71
CA ILE A 86 4.19 5.33 -12.29
C ILE A 86 3.43 6.11 -13.37
N ARG A 87 2.83 5.41 -14.36
CA ARG A 87 2.02 6.05 -15.40
C ARG A 87 0.81 6.81 -14.85
N ALA A 88 0.21 6.34 -13.75
CA ALA A 88 -0.86 7.06 -13.09
C ALA A 88 -0.35 8.34 -12.41
N PHE A 89 0.83 8.31 -11.81
CA PHE A 89 1.49 9.48 -11.22
C PHE A 89 1.90 10.50 -12.30
N ASP A 90 2.39 10.07 -13.45
CA ASP A 90 2.67 10.99 -14.57
C ASP A 90 1.42 11.77 -14.97
N ARG A 91 0.30 11.07 -15.21
CA ARG A 91 -0.99 11.69 -15.54
C ARG A 91 -1.49 12.61 -14.43
N MET A 92 -1.25 12.26 -13.17
CA MET A 92 -1.57 13.10 -12.03
C MET A 92 -0.76 14.41 -12.07
N LEU A 93 0.54 14.36 -12.38
CA LEU A 93 1.39 15.54 -12.48
C LEU A 93 0.98 16.44 -13.64
N GLU A 94 0.67 15.86 -14.80
CA GLU A 94 0.15 16.59 -15.97
C GLU A 94 -1.12 17.36 -15.63
N LYS A 95 -2.08 16.69 -14.96
CA LYS A 95 -3.34 17.32 -14.56
C LYS A 95 -3.12 18.43 -13.54
N ARG A 96 -2.27 18.22 -12.54
CA ARG A 96 -1.93 19.25 -11.55
C ARG A 96 -1.32 20.49 -12.21
N LYS A 97 -0.43 20.30 -13.17
CA LYS A 97 0.17 21.39 -13.95
C LYS A 97 -0.88 22.16 -14.74
N ALA A 98 -1.81 21.46 -15.40
CA ALA A 98 -2.91 22.08 -16.14
C ALA A 98 -3.83 22.91 -15.24
N ASP A 99 -4.04 22.48 -13.98
CA ASP A 99 -4.86 23.18 -12.99
C ASP A 99 -4.12 24.31 -12.26
N GLY A 100 -2.86 24.59 -12.62
CA GLY A 100 -2.04 25.61 -11.95
C GLY A 100 -1.65 25.27 -10.51
N LEU A 101 -1.83 24.01 -10.09
CA LEU A 101 -1.42 23.53 -8.79
C LEU A 101 0.10 23.36 -8.78
N LYS A 102 0.77 24.03 -7.84
CA LYS A 102 2.21 23.84 -7.64
C LYS A 102 2.46 22.39 -7.21
N SER A 103 3.55 21.78 -7.68
CA SER A 103 4.05 20.57 -7.03
C SER A 103 4.63 21.03 -5.69
N ASP A 104 3.84 20.87 -4.63
CA ASP A 104 4.22 21.34 -3.29
C ASP A 104 5.47 20.61 -2.74
N ARG A 105 5.91 19.56 -3.45
CA ARG A 105 7.15 18.84 -3.19
C ARG A 105 8.13 19.14 -4.32
N LYS A 106 9.22 19.84 -3.99
CA LYS A 106 10.34 20.16 -4.90
C LYS A 106 10.87 18.95 -5.68
N ASN A 107 10.59 17.73 -5.22
CA ASN A 107 11.15 16.51 -5.77
C ASN A 107 10.18 15.73 -6.67
N TRP A 108 8.96 16.20 -6.95
CA TRP A 108 8.03 15.50 -7.86
C TRP A 108 8.18 16.01 -9.29
N ILE A 109 9.18 15.48 -10.00
CA ILE A 109 9.50 15.83 -11.39
C ILE A 109 8.70 14.96 -12.36
N ASP A 110 8.69 13.65 -12.11
CA ASP A 110 7.97 12.63 -12.89
C ASP A 110 7.31 11.58 -11.97
N GLY A 111 6.61 10.62 -12.55
CA GLY A 111 5.94 9.54 -11.84
C GLY A 111 6.89 8.62 -11.09
N GLU A 112 8.15 8.46 -11.51
CA GLU A 112 9.14 7.65 -10.78
C GLU A 112 9.55 8.37 -9.49
N HIS A 113 9.73 9.69 -9.52
CA HIS A 113 10.03 10.46 -8.31
C HIS A 113 8.88 10.42 -7.30
N VAL A 114 7.63 10.50 -7.79
CA VAL A 114 6.44 10.31 -6.94
C VAL A 114 6.43 8.89 -6.37
N MET A 115 6.76 7.88 -7.18
CA MET A 115 6.81 6.49 -6.74
C MET A 115 7.88 6.27 -5.65
N ARG A 116 9.08 6.83 -5.82
CA ARG A 116 10.15 6.79 -4.81
C ARG A 116 9.67 7.37 -3.49
N TRP A 117 9.08 8.57 -3.53
CA TRP A 117 8.45 9.15 -2.34
C TRP A 117 7.36 8.25 -1.76
N TRP A 118 6.50 7.68 -2.60
CA TRP A 118 5.36 6.86 -2.20
C TRP A 118 5.78 5.60 -1.44
N VAL A 119 6.89 4.97 -1.84
CA VAL A 119 7.43 3.78 -1.16
C VAL A 119 8.39 4.12 -0.01
N GLY A 120 8.58 5.40 0.31
CA GLY A 120 9.47 5.86 1.39
C GLY A 120 10.95 5.90 1.02
N ASP A 121 11.30 5.85 -0.28
CA ASP A 121 12.65 6.14 -0.75
C ASP A 121 12.87 7.66 -0.90
N ASP A 122 14.11 8.10 -0.81
CA ASP A 122 14.47 9.48 -1.12
C ASP A 122 14.37 9.72 -2.63
N PRO A 123 13.48 10.61 -3.11
CA PRO A 123 13.32 10.88 -4.54
C PRO A 123 14.59 11.42 -5.20
N ASN A 124 15.49 12.03 -4.42
CA ASN A 124 16.73 12.63 -4.92
C ASN A 124 17.90 11.65 -4.98
N GLN A 125 17.74 10.42 -4.47
CA GLN A 125 18.78 9.38 -4.56
C GLN A 125 18.73 8.69 -5.93
N ILE A 126 19.89 8.53 -6.56
CA ILE A 126 20.05 7.73 -7.77
C ILE A 126 20.32 6.27 -7.41
N THR A 127 19.74 5.34 -8.17
CA THR A 127 20.07 3.92 -8.04
C THR A 127 21.34 3.60 -8.82
N ILE A 128 22.00 2.47 -8.51
CA ILE A 128 23.13 1.97 -9.32
C ILE A 128 22.72 1.83 -10.79
N ASN A 129 21.49 1.39 -11.07
CA ASN A 129 21.00 1.28 -12.44
C ASN A 129 20.87 2.65 -13.13
N ASP A 130 20.45 3.69 -12.40
CA ASP A 130 20.37 5.05 -12.96
C ASP A 130 21.78 5.57 -13.28
N TYR A 131 22.74 5.36 -12.38
CA TYR A 131 24.15 5.71 -12.61
C TYR A 131 24.75 4.98 -13.81
N LEU A 132 24.48 3.68 -13.94
CA LEU A 132 24.95 2.88 -15.08
C LEU A 132 24.34 3.31 -16.41
N LYS A 133 23.08 3.80 -16.42
CA LYS A 133 22.47 4.39 -17.61
C LYS A 133 23.14 5.70 -17.99
N MET A 134 23.39 6.57 -17.01
CA MET A 134 24.06 7.86 -17.25
C MET A 134 25.45 7.67 -17.86
N ILE A 135 26.23 6.67 -17.42
CA ILE A 135 27.53 6.39 -18.03
C ILE A 135 27.37 5.88 -19.47
N ARG A 136 26.43 4.97 -19.72
CA ARG A 136 26.21 4.44 -21.07
C ARG A 136 25.78 5.52 -22.07
N GLU A 137 24.93 6.45 -21.63
CA GLU A 137 24.51 7.58 -22.46
C GLU A 137 25.66 8.56 -22.75
N VAL A 138 26.71 8.60 -21.91
CA VAL A 138 27.93 9.41 -22.13
C VAL A 138 28.92 8.71 -23.06
N ASP A 139 28.92 7.38 -23.11
CA ASP A 139 29.82 6.59 -23.97
C ASP A 139 29.28 6.43 -25.41
N ASP A 140 28.01 6.80 -25.66
CA ASP A 140 27.35 6.75 -26.97
C ASP A 140 27.36 8.11 -27.75
N ASP A 141 27.97 9.16 -27.17
CA ASP A 141 28.27 10.48 -27.78
C ASP A 141 29.75 10.62 -28.20
#